data_AF-A0A1M5KY87-F1
#
_entry.id   AF-A0A1M5KY87-F1
#
_cell.length_a   1.000
_cell.length_b   1.000
_cell.length_c   1.000
_cell.angle_alpha   90.00
_cell.angle_beta   90.00
_cell.angle_gamma   90.00
#
_symmetry.space_group_name_H-M   'P 1'
#
loop_
_entity.id
_entity.type
_entity.pdbx_description
1 polymer ?
#
loop_
_entity_poly.entity_id
_entity_poly.type
_entity_poly.pdbx_seq_one_letter_code
_entity_poly.pdbx_strand_id
1 'polypeptide(L)'
;MNALDELRTLIEGGDVAGVARVVRSLAPAERRAAGRWLPTFLREVRRLCPHGRVDPRHAPSLWLAGAGCAIRAGTAAKWLAHREILRFWTPNSEHVAYLSHVLHDRPTPWLADLATHYADAFRPQRGTWEVAATLLRAGGVEPPRHDPLVVAWCEAVDRADWGRLRADPFLPVMAPRIFVAEGVGAALTVNAPRQAHRIARLVAAGRLPRPMLLAGCLSRFLRGGEARHLRFFTLLYRELAPTADEAADHVVSFLRLLPGAAGPVAELAAEELRRAAEGGWLSGLELREALEALLFRREKRIVRSALSWLDRAAYRPDGDDALAALPVVFGGEVNDVAARAVRIAVRHARRAGDQVRMEIAAAASTLPSELREPLVRVGFPVTRGRAAKAGAAVVVRGGGVSG
;
A
#
# COMPACT_ATOMS: atom_id res chain seq x y z
N MET A 1 -4.74 42.75 -36.32
CA MET A 1 -4.86 42.42 -34.88
C MET A 1 -3.50 41.93 -34.42
N ASN A 2 -2.94 42.45 -33.33
CA ASN A 2 -1.66 41.96 -32.81
C ASN A 2 -1.87 40.54 -32.25
N ALA A 3 -0.87 39.67 -32.34
CA ALA A 3 -0.95 38.28 -31.86
C ALA A 3 -1.32 38.19 -30.36
N LEU A 4 -0.98 39.21 -29.55
CA LEU A 4 -1.41 39.31 -28.16
C LEU A 4 -2.91 39.60 -28.00
N ASP A 5 -3.48 40.44 -28.87
CA ASP A 5 -4.90 40.76 -28.84
C ASP A 5 -5.73 39.56 -29.30
N GLU A 6 -5.28 38.86 -30.35
CA GLU A 6 -5.91 37.61 -30.78
C GLU A 6 -5.86 36.56 -29.66
N LEU A 7 -4.69 36.37 -29.03
CA LEU A 7 -4.54 35.44 -27.91
C LEU A 7 -5.44 35.80 -26.72
N ARG A 8 -5.60 37.10 -26.41
CA ARG A 8 -6.53 37.57 -25.38
C ARG A 8 -7.97 37.18 -25.72
N THR A 9 -8.45 37.52 -26.91
CA THR A 9 -9.82 37.22 -27.35
C THR A 9 -10.11 35.72 -27.30
N LEU A 10 -9.16 34.89 -27.75
CA LEU A 10 -9.31 33.43 -27.73
C LEU A 10 -9.37 32.88 -26.30
N ILE A 11 -8.56 33.41 -25.37
CA ILE A 11 -8.59 32.97 -23.98
C ILE A 11 -9.88 33.41 -23.28
N GLU A 12 -10.33 34.64 -23.48
CA GLU A 12 -11.61 35.15 -22.93
C GLU A 12 -12.81 34.40 -23.49
N GLY A 13 -12.74 33.97 -24.75
CA GLY A 13 -13.73 33.10 -25.39
C GLY A 13 -13.64 31.63 -24.99
N GLY A 14 -12.58 31.20 -24.29
CA GLY A 14 -12.37 29.79 -23.92
C GLY A 14 -12.00 28.88 -25.11
N ASP A 15 -11.53 29.45 -26.23
CA ASP A 15 -11.20 28.69 -27.45
C ASP A 15 -9.80 28.07 -27.36
N VAL A 16 -9.74 26.84 -26.86
CA VAL A 16 -8.48 26.10 -26.69
C VAL A 16 -7.82 25.78 -28.02
N ALA A 17 -8.61 25.42 -29.03
CA ALA A 17 -8.12 25.06 -30.36
C ALA A 17 -7.51 26.28 -31.06
N GLY A 18 -8.19 27.41 -30.99
CA GLY A 18 -7.68 28.69 -31.47
C GLY A 18 -6.39 29.09 -30.76
N VAL A 19 -6.33 28.98 -29.43
CA VAL A 19 -5.10 29.23 -28.67
C VAL A 19 -3.97 28.30 -29.13
N ALA A 20 -4.24 27.01 -29.31
CA ALA A 20 -3.24 26.05 -29.76
C ALA A 20 -2.64 26.46 -31.11
N ARG A 21 -3.51 26.83 -32.07
CA ARG A 21 -3.14 27.29 -33.42
C ARG A 21 -2.27 28.55 -33.36
N VAL A 22 -2.71 29.58 -32.64
CA VAL A 22 -1.97 30.85 -32.54
C VAL A 22 -0.62 30.64 -31.86
N VAL A 23 -0.60 29.95 -30.72
CA VAL A 23 0.65 29.69 -29.96
C VAL A 23 1.64 28.87 -30.79
N ARG A 24 1.16 28.01 -31.68
CA ARG A 24 2.01 27.26 -32.60
C ARG A 24 2.67 28.17 -33.65
N SER A 25 1.93 29.13 -34.19
CA SER A 25 2.43 30.06 -35.23
C SER A 25 3.24 31.24 -34.70
N LEU A 26 3.26 31.48 -33.38
CA LEU A 26 4.02 32.60 -32.79
C LEU A 26 5.52 32.53 -33.08
N ALA A 27 6.06 33.62 -33.61
CA ALA A 27 7.49 33.82 -33.74
C ALA A 27 8.16 33.89 -32.35
N PRO A 28 9.48 33.64 -32.23
CA PRO A 28 10.17 33.63 -30.94
C PRO A 28 10.02 34.93 -30.12
N ALA A 29 9.98 36.08 -30.78
CA ALA A 29 9.80 37.38 -30.12
C ALA A 29 8.38 37.55 -29.55
N GLU A 30 7.37 37.18 -30.33
CA GLU A 30 5.95 37.25 -29.95
C GLU A 30 5.65 36.26 -28.84
N ARG A 31 6.17 35.03 -28.94
CA ARG A 31 6.09 34.00 -27.90
C ARG A 31 6.65 34.50 -26.57
N ARG A 32 7.80 35.20 -26.62
CA ARG A 32 8.42 35.82 -25.43
C ARG A 32 7.57 36.96 -24.87
N ALA A 33 6.96 37.78 -25.73
CA ALA A 33 6.05 38.84 -25.30
C ALA A 33 4.80 38.25 -24.61
N ALA A 34 4.18 37.24 -25.22
CA ALA A 34 3.03 36.53 -24.65
C ALA A 34 3.37 35.89 -23.31
N GLY A 35 4.53 35.21 -23.21
CA GLY A 35 4.99 34.61 -21.96
C GLY A 35 5.19 35.61 -20.81
N ARG A 36 5.56 36.86 -21.10
CA ARG A 36 5.66 37.94 -20.10
C ARG A 36 4.32 38.54 -19.72
N TRP A 37 3.38 38.58 -20.67
CA TRP A 37 2.05 39.14 -20.48
C TRP A 37 1.12 38.22 -19.68
N LEU A 38 1.17 36.90 -19.92
CA LEU A 38 0.25 35.91 -19.35
C LEU A 38 0.12 35.94 -17.82
N PRO A 39 1.20 36.08 -17.00
CA PRO A 39 1.05 36.20 -15.55
C PRO A 39 0.27 37.45 -15.10
N THR A 40 0.39 38.56 -15.83
CA THR A 40 -0.40 39.77 -15.58
C THR A 40 -1.85 39.55 -15.99
N PHE A 41 -2.07 38.95 -17.16
CA PHE A 41 -3.42 38.63 -17.62
C PHE A 41 -4.15 37.64 -16.70
N LEU A 42 -3.46 36.63 -16.18
CA LEU A 42 -4.01 35.73 -15.16
C LEU A 42 -4.50 36.51 -13.92
N ARG A 43 -3.79 37.55 -13.49
CA ARG A 43 -4.23 38.41 -12.39
C ARG A 43 -5.44 39.26 -12.77
N GLU A 44 -5.53 39.74 -14.00
CA GLU A 44 -6.71 40.46 -14.53
C GLU A 44 -7.94 39.56 -14.55
N VAL A 45 -7.87 38.39 -15.18
CA VAL A 45 -8.96 37.41 -15.25
C VAL A 45 -9.46 37.05 -13.86
N ARG A 46 -8.56 36.88 -12.89
CA ARG A 46 -8.93 36.60 -11.50
C ARG A 46 -9.71 37.73 -10.82
N ARG A 47 -9.39 39.00 -11.12
CA ARG A 47 -10.08 40.15 -10.53
C ARG A 47 -11.50 40.31 -11.08
N LEU A 48 -11.73 39.87 -12.32
CA LEU A 48 -13.02 39.98 -12.99
C LEU A 48 -14.01 38.89 -12.57
N CYS A 49 -13.53 37.78 -11.99
CA CYS A 49 -14.36 36.68 -11.55
C CYS A 49 -14.72 36.76 -10.05
N PRO A 50 -15.95 36.38 -9.65
CA PRO A 50 -16.34 36.33 -8.24
C PRO A 50 -15.35 35.51 -7.39
N HIS A 51 -15.06 36.00 -6.18
CA HIS A 51 -14.17 35.36 -5.20
C HIS A 51 -12.68 35.25 -5.61
N GLY A 52 -12.23 35.99 -6.63
CA GLY A 52 -10.81 36.06 -7.01
C GLY A 52 -10.27 34.82 -7.74
N ARG A 53 -11.17 34.05 -8.38
CA ARG A 53 -10.92 32.72 -8.97
C ARG A 53 -10.75 32.79 -10.49
N VAL A 54 -10.17 31.76 -11.09
CA VAL A 54 -10.22 31.61 -12.56
C VAL A 54 -11.52 30.88 -12.92
N ASP A 55 -12.30 31.45 -13.83
CA ASP A 55 -13.48 30.79 -14.40
C ASP A 55 -13.03 29.49 -15.12
N PRO A 56 -13.64 28.32 -14.83
CA PRO A 56 -13.33 27.06 -15.51
C PRO A 56 -13.37 27.14 -17.05
N ARG A 57 -14.13 28.09 -17.62
CA ARG A 57 -14.18 28.30 -19.08
C ARG A 57 -12.87 28.85 -19.67
N HIS A 58 -12.12 29.65 -18.91
CA HIS A 58 -10.85 30.24 -19.37
C HIS A 58 -9.63 29.38 -19.00
N ALA A 59 -9.77 28.53 -17.97
CA ALA A 59 -8.68 27.76 -17.40
C ALA A 59 -7.91 26.90 -18.43
N PRO A 60 -8.55 26.15 -19.35
CA PRO A 60 -7.82 25.33 -20.32
C PRO A 60 -6.99 26.18 -21.30
N SER A 61 -7.57 27.27 -21.82
CA SER A 61 -6.90 28.19 -22.74
C SER A 61 -5.73 28.92 -22.07
N LEU A 62 -5.90 29.39 -20.83
CA LEU A 62 -4.82 29.98 -20.03
C LEU A 62 -3.69 28.97 -19.74
N TRP A 63 -4.07 27.74 -19.38
CA TRP A 63 -3.14 26.67 -19.09
C TRP A 63 -2.26 26.35 -20.31
N LEU A 64 -2.89 26.17 -21.47
CA LEU A 64 -2.21 25.87 -22.73
C LEU A 64 -1.34 27.02 -23.20
N ALA A 65 -1.86 28.26 -23.16
CA ALA A 65 -1.12 29.45 -23.59
C ALA A 65 0.18 29.63 -22.79
N GLY A 66 0.14 29.51 -21.46
CA GLY A 66 1.34 29.66 -20.64
C GLY A 66 2.35 28.54 -20.83
N ALA A 67 1.91 27.30 -21.03
CA ALA A 67 2.80 26.20 -21.36
C ALA A 67 3.51 26.43 -22.70
N GLY A 68 2.77 26.80 -23.74
CA GLY A 68 3.32 27.00 -25.08
C GLY A 68 4.12 28.29 -25.25
N CYS A 69 3.87 29.33 -24.45
CA CYS A 69 4.60 30.62 -24.50
C CYS A 69 5.78 30.71 -23.55
N ALA A 70 5.91 29.83 -22.57
CA ALA A 70 7.03 29.82 -21.65
C ALA A 70 8.38 29.61 -22.38
N ILE A 71 9.37 30.43 -22.06
CA ILE A 71 10.71 30.31 -22.67
C ILE A 71 11.53 29.23 -21.98
N ARG A 72 11.48 29.15 -20.64
CA ARG A 72 12.21 28.16 -19.84
C ARG A 72 11.30 27.01 -19.45
N ALA A 73 11.83 25.79 -19.50
CA ALA A 73 11.12 24.57 -19.14
C ALA A 73 10.58 24.62 -17.70
N GLY A 74 11.39 25.02 -16.72
CA GLY A 74 10.92 25.16 -15.33
C GLY A 74 9.78 26.19 -15.14
N THR A 75 9.71 27.23 -15.98
CA THR A 75 8.58 28.17 -15.96
C THR A 75 7.32 27.53 -16.53
N ALA A 76 7.45 26.77 -17.62
CA ALA A 76 6.34 25.99 -18.19
C ALA A 76 5.80 24.97 -17.17
N ALA A 77 6.69 24.23 -16.49
CA ALA A 77 6.32 23.27 -15.47
C ALA A 77 5.53 23.91 -14.32
N LYS A 78 6.02 25.03 -13.78
CA LYS A 78 5.32 25.80 -12.73
C LYS A 78 3.96 26.30 -13.19
N TRP A 79 3.83 26.69 -14.45
CA TRP A 79 2.55 27.12 -15.03
C TRP A 79 1.57 25.95 -15.18
N LEU A 80 2.05 24.82 -15.70
CA LEU A 80 1.24 23.61 -15.87
C LEU A 80 0.74 23.05 -14.54
N ALA A 81 1.53 23.19 -13.47
CA ALA A 81 1.19 22.79 -12.10
C ALA A 81 0.49 23.92 -11.30
N HIS A 82 0.11 25.03 -11.94
CA HIS A 82 -0.40 26.19 -11.23
C HIS A 82 -1.76 25.91 -10.58
N ARG A 83 -1.77 25.77 -9.26
CA ARG A 83 -2.94 25.38 -8.46
C ARG A 83 -4.20 26.21 -8.75
N GLU A 84 -4.08 27.52 -8.92
CA GLU A 84 -5.28 28.37 -9.16
C GLU A 84 -5.91 28.13 -10.54
N ILE A 85 -5.14 27.67 -11.53
CA ILE A 85 -5.67 27.33 -12.87
C ILE A 85 -6.36 25.96 -12.78
N LEU A 86 -5.77 25.01 -12.06
CA LEU A 86 -6.28 23.64 -11.91
C LEU A 86 -7.37 23.47 -10.83
N ARG A 87 -7.66 24.51 -10.03
CA ARG A 87 -8.48 24.37 -8.82
C ARG A 87 -9.90 23.86 -9.09
N PHE A 88 -10.51 24.27 -10.20
CA PHE A 88 -11.89 23.94 -10.59
C PHE A 88 -11.98 23.35 -12.01
N TRP A 89 -10.84 22.95 -12.57
CA TRP A 89 -10.75 22.38 -13.89
C TRP A 89 -9.66 21.31 -13.93
N THR A 90 -9.85 20.27 -14.71
CA THR A 90 -8.87 19.19 -14.87
C THR A 90 -8.62 18.90 -16.35
N PRO A 91 -7.35 18.75 -16.78
CA PRO A 91 -7.02 18.35 -18.15
C PRO A 91 -7.73 17.04 -18.53
N ASN A 92 -8.17 16.96 -19.77
CA ASN A 92 -8.72 15.75 -20.38
C ASN A 92 -7.81 15.34 -21.55
N SER A 93 -8.15 14.25 -22.24
CA SER A 93 -7.36 13.76 -23.38
C SER A 93 -7.19 14.78 -24.50
N GLU A 94 -8.19 15.62 -24.77
CA GLU A 94 -8.14 16.65 -25.81
C GLU A 94 -7.18 17.78 -25.43
N HIS A 95 -7.24 18.27 -24.19
CA HIS A 95 -6.29 19.25 -23.67
C HIS A 95 -4.85 18.75 -23.70
N VAL A 96 -4.62 17.47 -23.43
CA VAL A 96 -3.30 16.83 -23.53
C VAL A 96 -2.83 16.73 -24.99
N ALA A 97 -3.74 16.52 -25.94
CA ALA A 97 -3.43 16.55 -27.37
C ALA A 97 -3.04 17.96 -27.83
N TYR A 98 -3.77 19.00 -27.41
CA TYR A 98 -3.38 20.39 -27.68
C TYR A 98 -2.04 20.75 -27.03
N LEU A 99 -1.78 20.30 -25.79
CA LEU A 99 -0.48 20.48 -25.15
C LEU A 99 0.65 19.86 -25.98
N SER A 100 0.45 18.63 -26.44
CA SER A 100 1.41 17.94 -27.31
C SER A 100 1.65 18.72 -28.60
N HIS A 101 0.57 19.24 -29.20
CA HIS A 101 0.63 20.06 -30.41
C HIS A 101 1.45 21.34 -30.21
N VAL A 102 1.19 22.12 -29.15
CA VAL A 102 1.94 23.38 -28.93
C VAL A 102 3.40 23.15 -28.53
N LEU A 103 3.73 21.99 -27.96
CA LEU A 103 5.08 21.65 -27.55
C LEU A 103 5.90 20.92 -28.62
N HIS A 104 5.30 20.50 -29.75
CA HIS A 104 5.97 19.62 -30.71
C HIS A 104 7.27 20.19 -31.33
N ASP A 105 7.42 21.52 -31.46
CA ASP A 105 8.65 22.13 -32.02
C ASP A 105 9.71 22.45 -30.95
N ARG A 106 9.46 22.08 -29.69
CA ARG A 106 10.41 22.35 -28.62
C ARG A 106 11.62 21.41 -28.72
N PRO A 107 12.85 21.90 -28.53
CA PRO A 107 14.03 21.05 -28.51
C PRO A 107 13.91 19.94 -27.47
N THR A 108 14.41 18.75 -27.79
CA THR A 108 14.37 17.57 -26.90
C THR A 108 14.94 17.86 -25.49
N PRO A 109 16.09 18.55 -25.31
CA PRO A 109 16.58 18.88 -23.97
C PRO A 109 15.59 19.74 -23.17
N TRP A 110 14.90 20.66 -23.83
CA TRP A 110 13.89 21.51 -23.18
C TRP A 110 12.68 20.70 -22.73
N LEU A 111 12.25 19.70 -23.52
CA LEU A 111 11.16 18.80 -23.17
C LEU A 111 11.54 17.88 -22.00
N ALA A 112 12.78 17.40 -21.96
CA ALA A 112 13.31 16.61 -20.85
C ALA A 112 13.34 17.42 -19.54
N ASP A 113 13.83 18.66 -19.58
CA ASP A 113 13.82 19.58 -18.44
C ASP A 113 12.38 19.86 -17.96
N LEU A 114 11.44 20.03 -18.91
CA LEU A 114 10.03 20.29 -18.59
C LEU A 114 9.42 19.08 -17.88
N ALA A 115 9.65 17.88 -18.40
CA ALA A 115 9.16 16.65 -17.82
C ALA A 115 9.66 16.46 -16.39
N THR A 116 10.97 16.68 -16.17
CA THR A 116 11.61 16.58 -14.86
C THR A 116 11.03 17.60 -13.88
N HIS A 117 11.03 18.89 -14.24
CA HIS A 117 10.48 19.93 -13.38
C HIS A 117 8.99 19.76 -13.08
N TYR A 118 8.20 19.27 -14.04
CA TYR A 118 6.78 19.02 -13.81
C TYR A 118 6.57 17.84 -12.86
N ALA A 119 7.37 16.79 -12.99
CA ALA A 119 7.33 15.63 -12.10
C ALA A 119 7.77 15.98 -10.67
N ASP A 120 8.76 16.86 -10.50
CA ASP A 120 9.18 17.37 -9.18
C ASP A 120 8.11 18.24 -8.52
N ALA A 121 7.43 19.09 -9.31
CA ALA A 121 6.33 19.93 -8.85
C ALA A 121 4.99 19.18 -8.76
N PHE A 122 4.98 17.88 -9.03
CA PHE A 122 3.76 17.12 -9.25
C PHE A 122 2.87 17.07 -8.00
N ARG A 123 1.57 17.29 -8.23
CA ARG A 123 0.52 17.15 -7.23
C ARG A 123 -0.61 16.29 -7.81
N PRO A 124 -1.00 15.20 -7.13
CA PRO A 124 -2.05 14.32 -7.64
C PRO A 124 -3.38 15.05 -7.70
N GLN A 125 -3.97 15.06 -8.89
CA GLN A 125 -5.32 15.49 -9.14
C GLN A 125 -5.79 14.74 -10.39
N ARG A 126 -7.11 14.58 -10.55
CA ARG A 126 -7.67 13.97 -11.77
C ARG A 126 -7.09 14.65 -13.02
N GLY A 127 -6.62 13.85 -13.98
CA GLY A 127 -6.07 14.33 -15.25
C GLY A 127 -4.60 14.75 -15.25
N THR A 128 -3.95 14.93 -14.09
CA THR A 128 -2.55 15.40 -14.04
C THR A 128 -1.55 14.30 -14.40
N TRP A 129 -1.87 13.02 -14.16
CA TRP A 129 -1.06 11.90 -14.63
C TRP A 129 -0.94 11.90 -16.16
N GLU A 130 -2.03 12.13 -16.89
CA GLU A 130 -2.04 12.12 -18.34
C GLU A 130 -1.14 13.24 -18.93
N VAL A 131 -1.04 14.38 -18.23
CA VAL A 131 -0.07 15.45 -18.52
C VAL A 131 1.36 14.97 -18.24
N ALA A 132 1.64 14.45 -17.04
CA ALA A 132 2.97 13.94 -16.68
C ALA A 132 3.46 12.86 -17.67
N ALA A 133 2.64 11.86 -17.94
CA ALA A 133 2.91 10.77 -18.86
C ALA A 133 3.23 11.26 -20.28
N THR A 134 2.56 12.33 -20.73
CA THR A 134 2.81 12.92 -22.04
C THR A 134 4.15 13.65 -22.08
N LEU A 135 4.45 14.43 -21.05
CA LEU A 135 5.73 15.14 -20.94
C LEU A 135 6.91 14.17 -20.79
N LEU A 136 6.79 13.15 -19.95
CA LEU A 136 7.82 12.12 -19.74
C LEU A 136 8.12 11.37 -21.05
N ARG A 137 7.09 11.02 -21.83
CA ARG A 137 7.28 10.43 -23.17
C ARG A 137 7.96 11.41 -24.14
N ALA A 138 7.49 12.65 -24.21
CA ALA A 138 8.03 13.65 -25.14
C ALA A 138 9.49 14.02 -24.81
N GLY A 139 9.84 14.04 -23.53
CA GLY A 139 11.21 14.29 -23.07
C GLY A 139 12.11 13.05 -23.06
N GLY A 140 11.57 11.85 -23.27
CA GLY A 140 12.33 10.60 -23.14
C GLY A 140 12.87 10.37 -21.72
N VAL A 141 12.19 10.89 -20.70
CA VAL A 141 12.64 10.86 -19.30
C VAL A 141 11.93 9.72 -18.56
N GLU A 142 12.70 8.91 -17.85
CA GLU A 142 12.13 7.91 -16.94
C GLU A 142 11.38 8.61 -15.80
N PRO A 143 10.17 8.17 -15.42
CA PRO A 143 9.46 8.74 -14.29
C PRO A 143 10.34 8.81 -13.02
N PRO A 144 10.52 9.98 -12.39
CA PRO A 144 11.32 10.08 -11.18
C PRO A 144 10.66 9.32 -10.04
N ARG A 145 11.47 8.93 -9.04
CA ARG A 145 11.02 8.23 -7.85
C ARG A 145 10.26 9.18 -6.91
N HIS A 146 9.03 9.49 -7.27
CA HIS A 146 8.17 10.43 -6.53
C HIS A 146 6.81 9.78 -6.24
N ASP A 147 6.53 9.52 -4.97
CA ASP A 147 5.34 8.75 -4.55
C ASP A 147 4.01 9.34 -5.02
N PRO A 148 3.79 10.68 -5.01
CA PRO A 148 2.60 11.27 -5.58
C PRO A 148 2.36 10.91 -7.06
N LEU A 149 3.43 10.72 -7.84
CA LEU A 149 3.33 10.33 -9.24
C LEU A 149 2.80 8.89 -9.37
N VAL A 150 3.23 7.99 -8.49
CA VAL A 150 2.77 6.60 -8.42
C VAL A 150 1.29 6.54 -8.03
N VAL A 151 0.88 7.35 -7.05
CA VAL A 151 -0.53 7.48 -6.65
C VAL A 151 -1.40 7.90 -7.83
N ALA A 152 -1.02 8.96 -8.56
CA ALA A 152 -1.79 9.43 -9.70
C ALA A 152 -1.82 8.43 -10.87
N TRP A 153 -0.73 7.68 -11.08
CA TRP A 153 -0.72 6.58 -12.05
C TRP A 153 -1.71 5.48 -11.67
N CYS A 154 -1.73 5.04 -10.40
CA CYS A 154 -2.71 4.05 -9.91
C CYS A 154 -4.16 4.51 -10.15
N GLU A 155 -4.48 5.77 -9.88
CA GLU A 155 -5.80 6.34 -10.15
C GLU A 155 -6.12 6.42 -11.65
N ALA A 156 -5.11 6.62 -12.51
CA ALA A 156 -5.29 6.57 -13.96
C ALA A 156 -5.48 5.15 -14.48
N VAL A 157 -4.78 4.15 -13.91
CA VAL A 157 -4.94 2.73 -14.21
C VAL A 157 -6.38 2.27 -13.95
N ASP A 158 -6.99 2.71 -12.84
CA ASP A 158 -8.37 2.39 -12.52
C ASP A 158 -9.36 2.91 -13.58
N ARG A 159 -9.09 4.11 -14.10
CA ARG A 159 -9.92 4.79 -15.12
C ARG A 159 -9.67 4.29 -16.55
N ALA A 160 -8.50 3.75 -16.84
CA ALA A 160 -8.15 3.28 -18.18
C ALA A 160 -8.98 2.07 -18.61
N ASP A 161 -9.21 1.88 -19.91
CA ASP A 161 -9.64 0.59 -20.44
C ASP A 161 -8.50 -0.44 -20.43
N TRP A 162 -8.81 -1.69 -20.76
CA TRP A 162 -7.82 -2.78 -20.76
C TRP A 162 -6.73 -2.61 -21.83
N GLY A 163 -7.09 -2.15 -23.03
CA GLY A 163 -6.14 -1.96 -24.13
C GLY A 163 -5.08 -0.91 -23.77
N ARG A 164 -5.53 0.23 -23.22
CA ARG A 164 -4.67 1.32 -22.76
C ARG A 164 -3.77 0.89 -21.59
N LEU A 165 -4.32 0.15 -20.61
CA LEU A 165 -3.52 -0.38 -19.51
C LEU A 165 -2.44 -1.35 -20.01
N ARG A 166 -2.80 -2.31 -20.87
CA ARG A 166 -1.85 -3.31 -21.40
C ARG A 166 -0.74 -2.67 -22.23
N ALA A 167 -1.03 -1.59 -22.93
CA ALA A 167 -0.10 -0.85 -23.78
C ALA A 167 0.67 0.26 -23.03
N ASP A 168 0.43 0.46 -21.73
CA ASP A 168 1.07 1.55 -20.97
C ASP A 168 2.61 1.35 -20.93
N PRO A 169 3.39 2.29 -21.50
CA PRO A 169 4.85 2.18 -21.53
C PRO A 169 5.50 2.36 -20.16
N PHE A 170 4.78 2.94 -19.19
CA PHE A 170 5.31 3.18 -17.85
C PHE A 170 5.15 1.99 -16.91
N LEU A 171 4.46 0.93 -17.34
CA LEU A 171 4.23 -0.28 -16.54
C LEU A 171 5.50 -0.85 -15.89
N PRO A 172 6.62 -1.06 -16.62
CA PRO A 172 7.81 -1.69 -16.03
C PRO A 172 8.44 -0.87 -14.90
N VAL A 173 8.36 0.46 -14.99
CA VAL A 173 8.95 1.38 -14.02
C VAL A 173 8.00 1.65 -12.85
N MET A 174 6.70 1.80 -13.14
CA MET A 174 5.71 2.20 -12.13
C MET A 174 5.17 1.02 -11.31
N ALA A 175 5.04 -0.17 -11.89
CA ALA A 175 4.46 -1.32 -11.19
C ALA A 175 5.25 -1.75 -9.94
N PRO A 176 6.60 -1.84 -9.95
CA PRO A 176 7.37 -2.15 -8.74
C PRO A 176 7.19 -1.09 -7.65
N ARG A 177 6.94 0.18 -8.04
CA ARG A 177 6.77 1.30 -7.11
C ARG A 177 5.49 1.21 -6.29
N ILE A 178 4.46 0.48 -6.75
CA ILE A 178 3.19 0.28 -6.03
C ILE A 178 3.43 -0.23 -4.60
N PHE A 179 4.45 -1.08 -4.41
CA PHE A 179 4.70 -1.76 -3.14
C PHE A 179 5.53 -0.95 -2.14
N VAL A 180 6.12 0.17 -2.59
CA VAL A 180 7.04 0.98 -1.78
C VAL A 180 6.59 2.43 -1.63
N ALA A 181 5.81 2.97 -2.57
CA ALA A 181 5.38 4.36 -2.53
C ALA A 181 4.28 4.60 -1.48
N GLU A 182 4.44 5.65 -0.69
CA GLU A 182 3.46 6.07 0.30
C GLU A 182 2.16 6.57 -0.35
N GLY A 183 1.04 6.38 0.35
CA GLY A 183 -0.29 6.80 -0.13
C GLY A 183 -0.93 5.86 -1.16
N VAL A 184 -0.18 4.96 -1.80
CA VAL A 184 -0.71 4.01 -2.80
C VAL A 184 -1.82 3.12 -2.23
N GLY A 185 -1.66 2.63 -1.00
CA GLY A 185 -2.69 1.80 -0.36
C GLY A 185 -4.03 2.53 -0.23
N ALA A 186 -4.03 3.81 0.10
CA ALA A 186 -5.25 4.62 0.17
C ALA A 186 -5.88 4.81 -1.22
N ALA A 187 -5.07 5.14 -2.23
CA ALA A 187 -5.54 5.34 -3.61
C ALA A 187 -6.18 4.09 -4.22
N LEU A 188 -5.64 2.91 -3.90
CA LEU A 188 -6.10 1.62 -4.43
C LEU A 188 -7.30 1.02 -3.66
N THR A 189 -7.63 1.56 -2.48
CA THR A 189 -8.63 0.94 -1.57
C THR A 189 -10.05 0.96 -2.15
N VAL A 190 -10.42 2.03 -2.86
CA VAL A 190 -11.81 2.27 -3.32
C VAL A 190 -12.29 1.15 -4.25
N ASN A 191 -11.50 0.81 -5.28
CA ASN A 191 -11.82 -0.21 -6.28
C ASN A 191 -10.90 -1.43 -6.19
N ALA A 192 -10.43 -1.75 -4.98
CA ALA A 192 -9.38 -2.74 -4.76
C ALA A 192 -9.59 -4.10 -5.46
N PRO A 193 -10.79 -4.73 -5.46
CA PRO A 193 -10.98 -6.01 -6.15
C PRO A 193 -10.75 -5.92 -7.66
N ARG A 194 -11.35 -4.92 -8.31
CA ARG A 194 -11.19 -4.68 -9.75
C ARG A 194 -9.74 -4.37 -10.10
N GLN A 195 -9.07 -3.55 -9.29
CA GLN A 195 -7.68 -3.18 -9.55
C GLN A 195 -6.71 -4.35 -9.34
N ALA A 196 -6.88 -5.13 -8.27
CA ALA A 196 -6.09 -6.34 -8.01
C ALA A 196 -6.19 -7.31 -9.18
N HIS A 197 -7.42 -7.59 -9.63
CA HIS A 197 -7.67 -8.44 -10.79
C HIS A 197 -7.00 -7.92 -12.08
N ARG A 198 -7.09 -6.61 -12.35
CA ARG A 198 -6.45 -6.00 -13.53
C ARG A 198 -4.92 -6.10 -13.49
N ILE A 199 -4.30 -5.87 -12.34
CA ILE A 199 -2.85 -6.01 -12.19
C ILE A 199 -2.43 -7.49 -12.32
N ALA A 200 -3.18 -8.43 -11.74
CA ALA A 200 -2.94 -9.85 -11.93
C ALA A 200 -3.06 -10.27 -13.41
N ARG A 201 -4.04 -9.76 -14.15
CA ARG A 201 -4.19 -10.01 -15.59
C ARG A 201 -3.00 -9.52 -16.43
N LEU A 202 -2.22 -8.54 -15.97
CA LEU A 202 -1.01 -8.11 -16.67
C LEU A 202 0.11 -9.16 -16.61
N VAL A 203 0.12 -10.02 -15.59
CA VAL A 203 1.00 -11.20 -15.54
C VAL A 203 0.60 -12.20 -16.61
N ALA A 204 -0.68 -12.56 -16.68
CA ALA A 204 -1.19 -13.48 -17.70
C ALA A 204 -0.96 -12.96 -19.13
N ALA A 205 -0.95 -11.63 -19.32
CA ALA A 205 -0.63 -10.98 -20.59
C ALA A 205 0.88 -10.82 -20.87
N GLY A 206 1.76 -11.35 -20.00
CA GLY A 206 3.22 -11.26 -20.15
C GLY A 206 3.80 -9.84 -19.99
N ARG A 207 3.03 -8.92 -19.38
CA ARG A 207 3.42 -7.51 -19.25
C ARG A 207 4.12 -7.20 -17.93
N LEU A 208 3.92 -8.01 -16.91
CA LEU A 208 4.58 -7.89 -15.61
C LEU A 208 5.09 -9.26 -15.15
N PRO A 209 6.31 -9.33 -14.57
CA PRO A 209 6.83 -10.58 -14.01
C PRO A 209 6.05 -10.99 -12.75
N ARG A 210 5.56 -12.23 -12.72
CA ARG A 210 4.86 -12.81 -11.55
C ARG A 210 5.68 -12.72 -10.25
N PRO A 211 6.98 -13.09 -10.23
CA PRO A 211 7.76 -13.04 -8.98
C PRO A 211 7.87 -11.64 -8.40
N MET A 212 7.89 -10.60 -9.24
CA MET A 212 7.94 -9.21 -8.80
C MET A 212 6.68 -8.80 -8.02
N LEU A 213 5.49 -9.23 -8.46
CA LEU A 213 4.26 -8.91 -7.74
C LEU A 213 4.14 -9.68 -6.42
N LEU A 214 4.53 -10.96 -6.39
CA LEU A 214 4.52 -11.76 -5.16
C LEU A 214 5.50 -11.20 -4.12
N ALA A 215 6.75 -10.98 -4.51
CA ALA A 215 7.76 -10.37 -3.65
C ALA A 215 7.36 -8.95 -3.21
N GLY A 216 6.74 -8.18 -4.11
CA GLY A 216 6.19 -6.87 -3.81
C GLY A 216 5.10 -6.91 -2.73
N CYS A 217 4.13 -7.83 -2.83
CA CYS A 217 3.11 -8.02 -1.81
C CYS A 217 3.71 -8.34 -0.44
N LEU A 218 4.66 -9.29 -0.39
CA LEU A 218 5.34 -9.66 0.86
C LEU A 218 6.13 -8.50 1.46
N SER A 219 6.91 -7.78 0.65
CA SER A 219 7.63 -6.58 1.09
C SER A 219 6.68 -5.53 1.66
N ARG A 220 5.53 -5.32 1.00
CA ARG A 220 4.50 -4.39 1.47
C ARG A 220 3.87 -4.85 2.79
N PHE A 221 3.61 -6.14 2.97
CA PHE A 221 3.07 -6.68 4.22
C PHE A 221 4.06 -6.50 5.37
N LEU A 222 5.35 -6.80 5.16
CA LEU A 222 6.40 -6.66 6.17
C LEU A 222 6.63 -5.20 6.58
N ARG A 223 6.45 -4.24 5.66
CA ARG A 223 6.46 -2.81 5.98
C ARG A 223 5.27 -2.39 6.87
N GLY A 224 4.20 -3.17 6.91
CA GLY A 224 3.05 -2.94 7.77
C GLY A 224 2.20 -1.72 7.36
N GLY A 225 1.31 -1.28 8.23
CA GLY A 225 0.40 -0.16 7.99
C GLY A 225 -1.05 -0.52 8.30
N GLU A 226 -1.95 0.42 8.00
CA GLU A 226 -3.36 0.25 8.34
C GLU A 226 -4.02 -0.86 7.49
N ALA A 227 -4.84 -1.69 8.14
CA ALA A 227 -5.52 -2.82 7.51
C ALA A 227 -6.29 -2.42 6.23
N ARG A 228 -6.96 -1.26 6.25
CA ARG A 228 -7.69 -0.75 5.08
C ARG A 228 -6.77 -0.48 3.88
N HIS A 229 -5.56 0.03 4.10
CA HIS A 229 -4.59 0.34 3.05
C HIS A 229 -3.85 -0.91 2.55
N LEU A 230 -3.85 -2.00 3.32
CA LEU A 230 -3.28 -3.29 2.93
C LEU A 230 -4.25 -4.17 2.13
N ARG A 231 -5.55 -3.81 2.10
CA ARG A 231 -6.61 -4.59 1.45
C ARG A 231 -6.35 -4.86 -0.04
N PHE A 232 -5.84 -3.88 -0.78
CA PHE A 232 -5.50 -4.10 -2.20
C PHE A 232 -4.44 -5.19 -2.35
N PHE A 233 -3.41 -5.17 -1.52
CA PHE A 233 -2.27 -6.09 -1.62
C PHE A 233 -2.66 -7.52 -1.22
N THR A 234 -3.53 -7.69 -0.22
CA THR A 234 -4.05 -9.03 0.14
C THR A 234 -4.94 -9.60 -0.96
N LEU A 235 -5.76 -8.77 -1.62
CA LEU A 235 -6.54 -9.19 -2.78
C LEU A 235 -5.64 -9.53 -3.97
N LEU A 236 -4.62 -8.71 -4.26
CA LEU A 236 -3.67 -8.97 -5.34
C LEU A 236 -2.92 -10.29 -5.11
N TYR A 237 -2.43 -10.54 -3.90
CA TYR A 237 -1.76 -11.80 -3.56
C TYR A 237 -2.69 -13.00 -3.78
N ARG A 238 -3.96 -12.91 -3.37
CA ARG A 238 -4.96 -13.97 -3.61
C ARG A 238 -5.30 -14.16 -5.07
N GLU A 239 -5.47 -13.08 -5.85
CA GLU A 239 -5.72 -13.14 -7.30
C GLU A 239 -4.55 -13.76 -8.06
N LEU A 240 -3.32 -13.56 -7.60
CA LEU A 240 -2.16 -14.23 -8.17
C LEU A 240 -2.20 -15.74 -7.92
N ALA A 241 -2.92 -16.22 -6.90
CA ALA A 241 -3.02 -17.62 -6.52
C ALA A 241 -1.65 -18.31 -6.48
N PRO A 242 -0.74 -17.91 -5.58
CA PRO A 242 0.57 -18.54 -5.45
C PRO A 242 0.46 -20.04 -5.20
N THR A 243 1.27 -20.79 -5.94
CA THR A 243 1.38 -22.24 -5.80
C THR A 243 1.90 -22.62 -4.41
N ALA A 244 1.82 -23.90 -4.05
CA ALA A 244 2.37 -24.37 -2.78
C ALA A 244 3.88 -24.11 -2.69
N ASP A 245 4.62 -24.35 -3.78
CA ASP A 245 6.06 -24.13 -3.86
C ASP A 245 6.42 -22.65 -3.73
N GLU A 246 5.72 -21.76 -4.46
CA GLU A 246 5.91 -20.31 -4.34
C GLU A 246 5.62 -19.80 -2.91
N ALA A 247 4.66 -20.38 -2.21
CA ALA A 247 4.37 -20.04 -0.82
C ALA A 247 5.43 -20.61 0.14
N ALA A 248 5.94 -21.82 -0.14
CA ALA A 248 6.98 -22.49 0.65
C ALA A 248 8.29 -21.68 0.66
N ASP A 249 8.67 -21.10 -0.48
CA ASP A 249 9.84 -20.19 -0.60
C ASP A 249 9.75 -18.94 0.29
N HIS A 250 8.57 -18.69 0.89
CA HIS A 250 8.27 -17.50 1.66
C HIS A 250 7.83 -17.79 3.11
N VAL A 251 7.98 -19.03 3.60
CA VAL A 251 7.65 -19.44 4.97
C VAL A 251 8.19 -18.49 6.03
N VAL A 252 9.49 -18.15 5.94
CA VAL A 252 10.14 -17.22 6.89
C VAL A 252 9.47 -15.83 6.89
N SER A 253 9.04 -15.35 5.72
CA SER A 253 8.33 -14.07 5.63
C SER A 253 6.95 -14.15 6.28
N PHE A 254 6.23 -15.26 6.09
CA PHE A 254 4.93 -15.45 6.73
C PHE A 254 5.04 -15.56 8.24
N LEU A 255 6.00 -16.31 8.77
CA LEU A 255 6.26 -16.41 10.22
C LEU A 255 6.48 -15.03 10.83
N ARG A 256 7.31 -14.19 10.20
CA ARG A 256 7.58 -12.81 10.65
C ARG A 256 6.35 -11.90 10.64
N LEU A 257 5.34 -12.18 9.82
CA LEU A 257 4.10 -11.40 9.79
C LEU A 257 3.16 -11.75 10.96
N LEU A 258 3.20 -12.98 11.46
CA LEU A 258 2.21 -13.48 12.43
C LEU A 258 2.11 -12.69 13.73
N PRO A 259 3.20 -12.20 14.37
CA PRO A 259 3.08 -11.53 15.67
C PRO A 259 2.41 -10.15 15.59
N GLY A 260 2.69 -9.39 14.52
CA GLY A 260 2.42 -7.95 14.49
C GLY A 260 1.67 -7.42 13.26
N ALA A 261 1.49 -8.23 12.20
CA ALA A 261 0.79 -7.75 11.01
C ALA A 261 -0.68 -7.43 11.31
N ALA A 262 -1.29 -6.56 10.50
CA ALA A 262 -2.71 -6.30 10.56
C ALA A 262 -3.52 -7.61 10.39
N GLY A 263 -4.65 -7.74 11.10
CA GLY A 263 -5.44 -8.98 11.17
C GLY A 263 -5.64 -9.71 9.82
N PRO A 264 -6.12 -9.04 8.74
CA PRO A 264 -6.30 -9.69 7.44
C PRO A 264 -5.01 -10.22 6.80
N VAL A 265 -3.86 -9.60 7.09
CA VAL A 265 -2.54 -10.06 6.61
C VAL A 265 -2.05 -11.24 7.45
N ALA A 266 -2.25 -11.20 8.76
CA ALA A 266 -1.95 -12.33 9.64
C ALA A 266 -2.80 -13.57 9.30
N GLU A 267 -4.09 -13.38 8.97
CA GLU A 267 -4.96 -14.45 8.50
C GLU A 267 -4.48 -15.04 7.16
N LEU A 268 -4.05 -14.20 6.22
CA LEU A 268 -3.47 -14.64 4.96
C LEU A 268 -2.17 -15.42 5.20
N ALA A 269 -1.24 -14.89 5.99
CA ALA A 269 0.01 -15.58 6.32
C ALA A 269 -0.23 -16.94 6.99
N ALA A 270 -1.20 -17.02 7.91
CA ALA A 270 -1.60 -18.27 8.56
C ALA A 270 -2.28 -19.26 7.60
N GLU A 271 -2.94 -18.78 6.55
CA GLU A 271 -3.48 -19.62 5.48
C GLU A 271 -2.36 -20.23 4.64
N GLU A 272 -1.37 -19.43 4.24
CA GLU A 272 -0.21 -19.89 3.48
C GLU A 272 0.62 -20.92 4.27
N LEU A 273 0.90 -20.65 5.56
CA LEU A 273 1.63 -21.59 6.42
C LEU A 273 0.88 -22.90 6.66
N ARG A 274 -0.46 -22.86 6.72
CA ARG A 274 -1.28 -24.08 6.78
C ARG A 274 -1.14 -24.90 5.51
N ARG A 275 -1.20 -24.27 4.34
CA ARG A 275 -0.99 -24.96 3.05
C ARG A 275 0.43 -25.56 2.95
N ALA A 276 1.43 -24.82 3.41
CA ALA A 276 2.82 -25.31 3.48
C ALA A 276 2.95 -26.53 4.41
N ALA A 277 2.35 -26.49 5.59
CA ALA A 277 2.33 -27.62 6.52
C ALA A 277 1.61 -28.84 5.93
N GLU A 278 0.45 -28.65 5.30
CA GLU A 278 -0.28 -29.73 4.62
C GLU A 278 0.55 -30.38 3.50
N GLY A 279 1.35 -29.58 2.78
CA GLY A 279 2.29 -30.04 1.76
C GLY A 279 3.62 -30.62 2.28
N GLY A 280 3.88 -30.59 3.58
CA GLY A 280 5.13 -31.09 4.17
C GLY A 280 6.33 -30.13 4.04
N TRP A 281 6.08 -28.86 3.74
CA TRP A 281 7.09 -27.82 3.56
C TRP A 281 7.40 -27.02 4.82
N LEU A 282 6.75 -27.35 5.93
CA LEU A 282 6.93 -26.69 7.23
C LEU A 282 7.53 -27.69 8.21
N SER A 283 8.66 -27.35 8.82
CA SER A 283 9.23 -28.15 9.91
C SER A 283 8.37 -28.08 11.17
N GLY A 284 8.53 -29.04 12.08
CA GLY A 284 7.84 -29.04 13.38
C GLY A 284 8.14 -27.77 14.19
N LEU A 285 9.39 -27.31 14.18
CA LEU A 285 9.79 -26.07 14.87
C LEU A 285 9.09 -24.83 14.30
N GLU A 286 9.00 -24.72 12.97
CA GLU A 286 8.30 -23.61 12.32
C GLU A 286 6.77 -23.69 12.53
N LEU A 287 6.21 -24.90 12.61
CA LEU A 287 4.81 -25.12 12.98
C LEU A 287 4.55 -24.63 14.41
N ARG A 288 5.41 -25.00 15.37
CA ARG A 288 5.34 -24.52 16.75
C ARG A 288 5.41 -23.00 16.79
N GLU A 289 6.42 -22.39 16.15
CA GLU A 289 6.60 -20.94 16.09
C GLU A 289 5.36 -20.24 15.52
N ALA A 290 4.79 -20.76 14.43
CA ALA A 290 3.58 -20.21 13.83
C ALA A 290 2.38 -20.25 14.78
N LEU A 291 2.17 -21.38 15.44
CA LEU A 291 1.07 -21.56 16.39
C LEU A 291 1.26 -20.67 17.62
N GLU A 292 2.45 -20.58 18.20
CA GLU A 292 2.76 -19.71 19.33
C GLU A 292 2.48 -18.24 18.97
N ALA A 293 2.97 -17.77 17.81
CA ALA A 293 2.76 -16.42 17.34
C ALA A 293 1.26 -16.10 17.17
N LEU A 294 0.47 -17.03 16.63
CA LEU A 294 -0.97 -16.86 16.44
C LEU A 294 -1.77 -16.92 17.75
N LEU A 295 -1.37 -17.77 18.70
CA LEU A 295 -2.03 -17.94 19.99
C LEU A 295 -1.78 -16.75 20.93
N PHE A 296 -0.65 -16.05 20.77
CA PHE A 296 -0.34 -14.84 21.53
C PHE A 296 -1.14 -13.60 21.09
N ARG A 297 -1.79 -13.65 19.91
CA ARG A 297 -2.56 -12.53 19.37
C ARG A 297 -3.83 -12.25 20.19
N ARG A 298 -4.31 -11.00 20.12
CA ARG A 298 -5.52 -10.55 20.85
C ARG A 298 -6.83 -10.84 20.10
N GLU A 299 -6.75 -11.09 18.79
CA GLU A 299 -7.90 -11.34 17.95
C GLU A 299 -8.47 -12.75 18.18
N LYS A 300 -9.58 -12.85 18.94
CA LYS A 300 -10.23 -14.14 19.29
C LYS A 300 -10.49 -15.06 18.09
N ARG A 301 -10.82 -14.50 16.92
CA ARG A 301 -11.03 -15.28 15.69
C ARG A 301 -9.75 -16.00 15.25
N ILE A 302 -8.62 -15.30 15.24
CA ILE A 302 -7.31 -15.84 14.85
C ILE A 302 -6.89 -16.91 15.86
N VAL A 303 -6.99 -16.62 17.16
CA VAL A 303 -6.64 -17.56 18.22
C VAL A 303 -7.48 -18.84 18.14
N ARG A 304 -8.80 -18.74 17.90
CA ARG A 304 -9.68 -19.91 17.71
C ARG A 304 -9.33 -20.71 16.46
N SER A 305 -8.95 -20.03 15.38
CA SER A 305 -8.47 -20.69 14.16
C SER A 305 -7.16 -21.44 14.40
N ALA A 306 -6.22 -20.83 15.14
CA ALA A 306 -4.96 -21.45 15.52
C ALA A 306 -5.14 -22.68 16.40
N LEU A 307 -6.02 -22.63 17.42
CA LEU A 307 -6.37 -23.82 18.21
C LEU A 307 -7.02 -24.93 17.37
N SER A 308 -7.80 -24.57 16.34
CA SER A 308 -8.39 -25.56 15.42
C SER A 308 -7.35 -26.15 14.46
N TRP A 309 -6.32 -25.38 14.11
CA TRP A 309 -5.18 -25.88 13.35
C TRP A 309 -4.32 -26.81 14.21
N LEU A 310 -3.96 -26.40 15.42
CA LEU A 310 -3.21 -27.18 16.40
C LEU A 310 -3.88 -28.54 16.69
N ASP A 311 -5.19 -28.56 16.97
CA ASP A 311 -5.94 -29.80 17.22
C ASP A 311 -5.90 -30.78 16.04
N ARG A 312 -5.86 -30.27 14.80
CA ARG A 312 -5.68 -31.10 13.60
C ARG A 312 -4.24 -31.54 13.41
N ALA A 313 -3.28 -30.64 13.65
CA ALA A 313 -1.85 -30.91 13.49
C ALA A 313 -1.35 -31.94 14.52
N ALA A 314 -1.94 -32.00 15.70
CA ALA A 314 -1.63 -33.00 16.73
C ALA A 314 -1.83 -34.47 16.29
N TYR A 315 -2.54 -34.72 15.18
CA TYR A 315 -2.67 -36.06 14.61
C TYR A 315 -1.57 -36.45 13.62
N ARG A 316 -0.70 -35.50 13.23
CA ARG A 316 0.36 -35.69 12.24
C ARG A 316 1.68 -36.12 12.93
N PRO A 317 2.71 -36.55 12.16
CA PRO A 317 4.02 -36.90 12.74
C PRO A 317 4.68 -35.78 13.55
N ASP A 318 4.46 -34.53 13.15
CA ASP A 318 4.87 -33.28 13.81
C ASP A 318 3.90 -32.83 14.94
N GLY A 319 3.04 -33.74 15.41
CA GLY A 319 1.99 -33.43 16.37
C GLY A 319 2.51 -33.01 17.76
N ASP A 320 3.68 -33.49 18.18
CA ASP A 320 4.29 -33.11 19.46
C ASP A 320 4.72 -31.63 19.44
N ASP A 321 5.34 -31.17 18.35
CA ASP A 321 5.72 -29.77 18.15
C ASP A 321 4.49 -28.84 18.15
N ALA A 322 3.39 -29.28 17.54
CA ALA A 322 2.13 -28.53 17.57
C ALA A 322 1.59 -28.39 19.01
N LEU A 323 1.61 -29.46 19.79
CA LEU A 323 1.17 -29.44 21.20
C LEU A 323 2.06 -28.57 22.08
N ALA A 324 3.34 -28.46 21.76
CA ALA A 324 4.31 -27.61 22.46
C ALA A 324 3.98 -26.11 22.42
N ALA A 325 3.08 -25.67 21.53
CA ALA A 325 2.59 -24.29 21.47
C ALA A 325 1.46 -23.97 22.47
N LEU A 326 0.78 -24.97 23.04
CA LEU A 326 -0.34 -24.78 23.99
C LEU A 326 -0.01 -23.93 25.24
N PRO A 327 1.19 -24.02 25.85
CA PRO A 327 1.55 -23.23 27.03
C PRO A 327 1.29 -21.72 26.91
N VAL A 328 1.45 -21.14 25.70
CA VAL A 328 1.25 -19.70 25.43
C VAL A 328 -0.14 -19.22 25.85
N VAL A 329 -1.14 -20.08 25.76
CA VAL A 329 -2.55 -19.73 26.01
C VAL A 329 -2.87 -19.66 27.51
N PHE A 330 -2.12 -20.38 28.35
CA PHE A 330 -2.42 -20.50 29.79
C PHE A 330 -2.02 -19.26 30.60
N GLY A 331 -1.19 -18.38 30.04
CA GLY A 331 -0.83 -17.09 30.65
C GLY A 331 -1.81 -15.93 30.38
N GLY A 332 -2.86 -16.14 29.58
CA GLY A 332 -3.78 -15.08 29.15
C GLY A 332 -5.05 -14.94 30.01
N GLU A 333 -5.68 -13.76 29.97
CA GLU A 333 -6.88 -13.41 30.77
C GLU A 333 -8.20 -14.09 30.32
N VAL A 334 -8.17 -14.97 29.30
CA VAL A 334 -9.39 -15.44 28.63
C VAL A 334 -9.72 -16.91 28.94
N ASN A 335 -10.67 -17.11 29.85
CA ASN A 335 -11.09 -18.44 30.32
C ASN A 335 -11.64 -19.38 29.23
N ASP A 336 -12.32 -18.89 28.17
CA ASP A 336 -12.87 -19.76 27.11
C ASP A 336 -11.79 -20.36 26.22
N VAL A 337 -10.75 -19.58 25.92
CA VAL A 337 -9.58 -20.01 25.14
C VAL A 337 -8.73 -21.00 25.93
N ALA A 338 -8.43 -20.70 27.20
CA ALA A 338 -7.68 -21.61 28.09
C ALA A 338 -8.42 -22.95 28.28
N ALA A 339 -9.74 -22.92 28.51
CA ALA A 339 -10.54 -24.15 28.61
C ALA A 339 -10.50 -24.99 27.34
N ARG A 340 -10.47 -24.36 26.15
CA ARG A 340 -10.33 -25.07 24.88
C ARG A 340 -8.93 -25.69 24.73
N ALA A 341 -7.88 -24.94 25.08
CA ALA A 341 -6.51 -25.45 25.07
C ALA A 341 -6.34 -26.67 25.99
N VAL A 342 -6.91 -26.64 27.20
CA VAL A 342 -6.96 -27.80 28.11
C VAL A 342 -7.65 -29.00 27.47
N ARG A 343 -8.81 -28.81 26.82
CA ARG A 343 -9.50 -29.92 26.13
C ARG A 343 -8.65 -30.55 25.03
N ILE A 344 -7.87 -29.75 24.31
CA ILE A 344 -6.96 -30.25 23.27
C ILE A 344 -5.81 -31.04 23.91
N ALA A 345 -5.16 -30.51 24.95
CA ALA A 345 -4.11 -31.22 25.69
C ALA A 345 -4.61 -32.57 26.24
N VAL A 346 -5.80 -32.60 26.83
CA VAL A 346 -6.43 -33.83 27.35
C VAL A 346 -6.67 -34.84 26.24
N ARG A 347 -7.23 -34.41 25.11
CA ARG A 347 -7.52 -35.27 23.96
C ARG A 347 -6.26 -35.91 23.41
N HIS A 348 -5.17 -35.16 23.34
CA HIS A 348 -3.92 -35.58 22.73
C HIS A 348 -2.84 -36.00 23.71
N ALA A 349 -3.20 -36.21 24.99
CA ALA A 349 -2.24 -36.55 26.04
C ALA A 349 -1.31 -37.70 25.62
N ARG A 350 -1.86 -38.79 25.08
CA ARG A 350 -1.07 -39.97 24.67
C ARG A 350 -0.09 -39.72 23.51
N ARG A 351 -0.23 -38.61 22.79
CA ARG A 351 0.65 -38.21 21.68
C ARG A 351 1.72 -37.20 22.10
N ALA A 352 1.53 -36.56 23.25
CA ALA A 352 2.52 -35.63 23.79
C ALA A 352 3.70 -36.40 24.40
N GLY A 353 4.91 -36.08 23.96
CA GLY A 353 6.15 -36.54 24.55
C GLY A 353 6.36 -35.97 25.96
N ASP A 354 7.27 -36.58 26.72
CA ASP A 354 7.46 -36.24 28.14
C ASP A 354 7.85 -34.78 28.36
N GLN A 355 8.72 -34.24 27.50
CA GLN A 355 9.14 -32.84 27.55
C GLN A 355 7.96 -31.88 27.33
N VAL A 356 7.14 -32.11 26.29
CA VAL A 356 5.95 -31.30 26.01
C VAL A 356 4.92 -31.43 27.13
N ARG A 357 4.76 -32.62 27.71
CA ARG A 357 3.91 -32.82 28.91
C ARG A 357 4.40 -32.01 30.09
N MET A 358 5.70 -31.92 30.33
CA MET A 358 6.27 -31.08 31.38
C MET A 358 6.03 -29.58 31.12
N GLU A 359 6.24 -29.10 29.89
CA GLU A 359 6.00 -27.71 29.51
C GLU A 359 4.53 -27.29 29.68
N ILE A 360 3.60 -28.12 29.20
CA ILE A 360 2.16 -27.94 29.37
C ILE A 360 1.80 -27.93 30.87
N ALA A 361 2.35 -28.85 31.65
CA ALA A 361 2.07 -28.94 33.08
C ALA A 361 2.59 -27.73 33.87
N ALA A 362 3.79 -27.25 33.55
CA ALA A 362 4.38 -26.06 34.17
C ALA A 362 3.53 -24.82 33.91
N ALA A 363 3.13 -24.58 32.65
CA ALA A 363 2.30 -23.44 32.29
C ALA A 363 0.87 -23.56 32.85
N ALA A 364 0.30 -24.77 32.90
CA ALA A 364 -1.02 -25.01 33.47
C ALA A 364 -1.08 -24.78 34.98
N SER A 365 0.06 -24.71 35.69
CA SER A 365 0.10 -24.57 37.16
C SER A 365 -0.56 -23.27 37.68
N THR A 366 -0.66 -22.25 36.82
CA THR A 366 -1.31 -20.95 37.12
C THR A 366 -2.81 -20.95 36.85
N LEU A 367 -3.35 -21.98 36.20
CA LEU A 367 -4.76 -22.07 35.86
C LEU A 367 -5.63 -22.35 37.12
N PRO A 368 -6.91 -21.93 37.10
CA PRO A 368 -7.91 -22.36 38.09
C PRO A 368 -7.99 -23.88 38.23
N SER A 369 -8.40 -24.37 39.40
CA SER A 369 -8.50 -25.81 39.72
C SER A 369 -9.28 -26.59 38.68
N GLU A 370 -10.41 -26.03 38.22
CA GLU A 370 -11.38 -26.68 37.34
C GLU A 370 -10.77 -26.97 35.96
N LEU A 371 -9.79 -26.17 35.55
CA LEU A 371 -9.06 -26.34 34.29
C LEU A 371 -7.81 -27.21 34.45
N ARG A 372 -7.26 -27.36 35.67
CA ARG A 372 -6.10 -28.22 35.94
C ARG A 372 -6.48 -29.68 36.16
N GLU A 373 -7.60 -29.96 36.82
CA GLU A 373 -8.04 -31.33 37.14
C GLU A 373 -8.11 -32.29 35.93
N PRO A 374 -8.61 -31.87 34.75
CA PRO A 374 -8.63 -32.73 33.57
C PRO A 374 -7.23 -33.14 33.10
N LEU A 375 -6.23 -32.27 33.23
CA LEU A 375 -4.84 -32.55 32.85
C LEU A 375 -4.21 -33.58 33.79
N VAL A 376 -4.42 -33.41 35.10
CA VAL A 376 -3.94 -34.38 36.11
C VAL A 376 -4.53 -35.77 35.85
N ARG A 377 -5.82 -35.85 35.53
CA ARG A 377 -6.52 -37.13 35.29
C ARG A 377 -5.92 -37.95 34.15
N VAL A 378 -5.35 -37.29 33.13
CA VAL A 378 -4.70 -37.97 31.99
C VAL A 378 -3.18 -38.06 32.13
N GLY A 379 -2.67 -37.82 33.34
CA GLY A 379 -1.27 -38.06 33.70
C GLY A 379 -0.30 -36.95 33.33
N PHE A 380 -0.76 -35.70 33.19
CA PHE A 380 0.19 -34.57 33.15
C PHE A 380 0.73 -34.28 34.56
N PRO A 381 2.05 -34.04 34.72
CA PRO A 381 2.68 -33.80 36.02
C PRO A 381 2.43 -32.37 36.54
N VAL A 382 1.15 -31.95 36.64
CA VAL A 382 0.77 -30.60 37.08
C VAL A 382 0.93 -30.49 38.59
N THR A 383 1.99 -29.80 39.04
CA THR A 383 2.18 -29.47 40.45
C THR A 383 1.45 -28.17 40.82
N ARG A 384 0.97 -28.04 42.06
CA ARG A 384 0.38 -26.77 42.53
C ARG A 384 1.46 -25.69 42.50
N GLY A 385 1.31 -24.68 41.65
CA GLY A 385 2.06 -23.45 41.76
C GLY A 385 1.73 -22.78 43.10
N ARG A 386 2.72 -22.57 43.95
CA ARG A 386 2.58 -21.72 45.14
C ARG A 386 2.32 -20.32 44.59
N ALA A 387 1.12 -19.76 44.82
CA ALA A 387 0.83 -18.38 44.46
C ALA A 387 1.95 -17.49 45.01
N ALA A 388 2.72 -16.87 44.12
CA ALA A 388 3.68 -15.86 44.53
C ALA A 388 2.87 -14.71 45.11
N LYS A 389 2.89 -14.57 46.45
CA LYS A 389 2.35 -13.40 47.14
C LYS A 389 3.11 -12.17 46.63
N ALA A 390 2.50 -11.43 45.72
CA ALA A 390 2.91 -10.08 45.41
C ALA A 390 2.63 -9.19 46.64
N GLY A 391 3.66 -8.46 47.08
CA GLY A 391 3.50 -7.28 47.93
C GLY A 391 3.75 -7.47 49.43
N ALA A 392 4.98 -7.78 49.83
CA ALA A 392 5.47 -7.29 51.12
C ALA A 392 5.85 -5.82 50.95
N ALA A 393 5.07 -4.93 51.57
CA ALA A 393 5.34 -3.51 51.65
C ALA A 393 6.73 -3.29 52.28
N VAL A 394 7.65 -2.74 51.50
CA VAL A 394 8.84 -2.08 52.03
C VAL A 394 8.36 -0.76 52.62
N VAL A 395 8.10 -0.77 53.92
CA VAL A 395 7.96 0.44 54.73
C VAL A 395 9.34 1.11 54.75
N VAL A 396 9.49 2.17 53.96
CA VAL A 396 10.62 3.10 54.07
C VAL A 396 10.43 3.87 55.39
N ARG A 397 11.11 3.40 56.45
CA ARG A 397 11.43 4.23 57.61
C ARG A 397 12.58 5.16 57.22
N GLY A 398 12.24 6.30 56.63
CA GLY A 398 13.13 7.45 56.57
C GLY A 398 13.04 8.20 57.89
N GLY A 399 13.93 7.87 58.83
CA GLY A 399 14.15 8.68 60.02
C GLY A 399 14.77 10.02 59.63
N GLY A 400 14.16 11.11 60.07
CA GLY A 400 14.85 12.40 60.14
C GLY A 400 15.76 12.43 61.36
N VAL A 401 16.97 12.94 61.21
CA VAL A 401 17.69 13.78 62.18
C VAL A 401 18.66 14.69 61.42
N SER A 402 18.41 15.99 61.58
CA SER A 402 19.29 17.17 61.72
C SER A 402 20.73 17.17 61.17
N GLY A 403 21.03 18.27 60.47
CA GLY A 403 22.35 18.77 60.09
C GLY A 403 22.22 19.99 59.20
#